data_AF-A0A7R9CZM2-F1
#
_entry.id   AF-A0A7R9CZM2-F1
#
_cell.length_a   1.000
_cell.length_b   1.000
_cell.length_c   1.000
_cell.angle_alpha   90.00
_cell.angle_beta   90.00
_cell.angle_gamma   90.00
#
_symmetry.space_group_name_H-M   'P 1'
#
loop_
_entity.id
_entity.type
_entity.pdbx_description
1 polymer ?
#
loop_
_entity_poly.entity_id
_entity_poly.type
_entity_poly.pdbx_seq_one_letter_code
_entity_poly.pdbx_strand_id
1 'polypeptide(L)'
;MTVGDSKGPGGVLPKKNTAYPQGVRCQKCLEYGHWTYECKGKRKFLHRSSRTSQLKKRLKMKQEGGQQAAKCDDYLLWLLNM
;
A
#
# COMPACT_ATOMS: atom_id res chain seq x y z
N MET A 1 28.22 -4.50 16.28
CA MET A 1 27.66 -3.96 17.54
C MET A 1 27.80 -2.44 17.47
N THR A 2 26.91 -1.75 16.76
CA THR A 2 25.90 -0.92 17.42
C THR A 2 24.56 -1.04 16.67
N VAL A 3 23.53 -1.48 17.38
CA VAL A 3 22.13 -1.39 16.95
C VAL A 3 21.71 0.06 17.10
N GLY A 4 21.49 0.76 15.99
CA GLY A 4 20.90 2.09 15.99
C GLY A 4 19.39 1.98 16.13
N ASP A 5 18.91 2.10 17.37
CA ASP A 5 17.51 2.22 17.76
C ASP A 5 16.73 3.18 16.84
N SER A 6 15.84 2.61 16.04
CA SER A 6 14.96 3.33 15.13
C SER A 6 13.76 3.87 15.91
N LYS A 7 13.88 5.09 16.47
CA LYS A 7 12.75 5.80 17.08
C LYS A 7 11.77 6.23 15.98
N GLY A 8 10.81 5.37 15.64
CA GLY A 8 9.71 5.69 14.74
C GLY A 8 8.70 6.65 15.41
N PRO A 9 8.12 7.61 14.69
CA PRO A 9 7.07 8.47 15.24
C PRO A 9 5.80 7.62 15.48
N GLY A 10 5.43 7.47 16.74
CA GLY A 10 4.20 6.82 17.17
C GLY A 10 2.98 7.65 16.76
N GLY A 11 2.41 7.33 15.59
CA GLY A 11 1.14 7.89 15.13
C GLY A 11 -0.04 7.16 15.76
N VAL A 12 -0.96 7.91 16.37
CA VAL A 12 -2.23 7.43 16.89
C VAL A 12 -3.02 6.82 15.72
N LEU A 13 -3.21 5.50 15.73
CA LEU A 13 -3.93 4.77 14.69
C LEU A 13 -5.43 5.11 14.77
N PRO A 14 -6.06 5.65 13.71
CA PRO A 14 -7.50 5.89 13.71
C PRO A 14 -8.25 4.55 13.74
N LYS A 15 -9.17 4.41 14.70
CA LYS A 15 -9.99 3.21 14.88
C LYS A 15 -11.09 3.16 13.81
N LYS A 16 -10.79 2.50 12.69
CA LYS A 16 -11.71 2.25 11.57
C LYS A 16 -12.87 1.34 12.01
N ASN A 17 -14.05 1.91 12.08
CA ASN A 17 -15.29 1.24 12.45
C ASN A 17 -15.88 0.57 11.20
N THR A 18 -15.60 -0.71 10.98
CA THR A 18 -16.22 -1.50 9.89
C THR A 18 -16.85 -2.75 10.47
N ALA A 19 -18.04 -2.61 11.04
CA ALA A 19 -18.78 -3.67 11.74
C ALA A 19 -19.50 -4.66 10.80
N TYR A 20 -19.29 -4.58 9.48
CA TYR A 20 -20.02 -5.39 8.51
C TYR A 20 -19.10 -6.00 7.44
N PRO A 21 -19.41 -7.21 6.90
CA PRO A 21 -18.55 -7.94 5.98
C PRO A 21 -18.35 -7.24 4.62
N GLN A 22 -19.14 -6.21 4.27
CA GLN A 22 -18.86 -5.38 3.08
C GLN A 22 -17.50 -4.67 3.15
N GLY A 23 -16.93 -4.46 4.34
CA GLY A 23 -15.61 -3.84 4.50
C GLY A 23 -14.44 -4.83 4.51
N VAL A 24 -14.69 -6.13 4.69
CA VAL A 24 -13.59 -7.11 4.72
C VAL A 24 -13.15 -7.45 3.31
N ARG A 25 -11.86 -7.22 3.06
CA ARG A 25 -11.19 -7.64 1.83
C ARG A 25 -10.56 -9.01 2.04
N CYS A 26 -10.94 -9.98 1.21
CA CYS A 26 -10.36 -11.32 1.27
C CYS A 26 -8.88 -11.31 0.84
N GLN A 27 -8.00 -11.90 1.65
CA GLN A 27 -6.55 -11.93 1.34
C GLN A 27 -6.23 -12.87 0.16
N LYS A 28 -7.02 -13.92 -0.05
CA LYS A 28 -6.82 -14.88 -1.14
C LYS A 28 -7.24 -14.32 -2.50
N CYS A 29 -8.38 -13.64 -2.52
CA CYS A 29 -9.16 -13.36 -3.72
C CYS A 29 -9.17 -11.84 -4.03
N LEU A 30 -8.84 -11.00 -3.04
CA LEU A 30 -8.79 -9.53 -3.08
C LEU A 30 -10.14 -8.83 -3.32
N GLU A 31 -11.25 -9.58 -3.33
CA GLU A 31 -12.63 -9.09 -3.39
C GLU A 31 -13.19 -8.78 -1.99
N TYR A 32 -14.30 -8.04 -1.96
CA TYR A 32 -15.00 -7.65 -0.74
C TYR A 32 -16.21 -8.57 -0.48
N GLY A 33 -16.65 -8.64 0.78
CA GLY A 33 -17.92 -9.30 1.13
C GLY A 33 -17.80 -10.71 1.69
N HIS A 34 -16.58 -11.26 1.86
CA HIS A 34 -16.39 -12.56 2.51
C HIS A 34 -15.07 -12.64 3.29
N TRP A 35 -15.07 -13.47 4.33
CA TRP A 35 -13.86 -13.78 5.09
C TRP A 35 -12.99 -14.78 4.33
N THR A 36 -11.69 -14.76 4.60
CA THR A 36 -10.71 -15.63 3.95
C THR A 36 -11.05 -17.12 4.11
N TYR A 37 -11.74 -17.53 5.19
CA TYR A 37 -12.19 -18.91 5.42
C TYR A 37 -13.27 -19.37 4.44
N GLU A 38 -14.17 -18.47 4.03
CA GLU A 38 -15.28 -18.75 3.12
C GLU A 38 -14.90 -18.57 1.64
N CYS A 39 -13.71 -18.02 1.33
CA CYS A 39 -13.33 -17.84 -0.09
C CYS A 39 -13.14 -19.20 -0.78
N LYS A 40 -14.05 -19.48 -1.71
CA LYS A 40 -14.01 -20.61 -2.67
C LYS A 40 -13.18 -20.29 -3.94
N GLY A 41 -12.75 -19.04 -4.11
CA GLY A 41 -11.95 -18.59 -5.26
C GLY A 41 -10.51 -19.09 -5.24
N LYS A 42 -9.90 -19.20 -6.42
CA LYS A 42 -8.46 -19.47 -6.58
C LYS A 42 -7.65 -18.24 -6.16
N ARG A 43 -6.44 -18.46 -5.61
CA ARG A 43 -5.54 -17.35 -5.24
C ARG A 43 -5.13 -16.55 -6.48
N LYS A 44 -5.40 -15.24 -6.48
CA LYS A 44 -4.95 -14.34 -7.54
C LYS A 44 -3.51 -13.93 -7.26
N PHE A 45 -2.57 -14.35 -8.11
CA PHE A 45 -1.20 -13.87 -8.03
C PHE A 45 -1.11 -12.47 -8.66
N LEU A 46 -0.94 -11.46 -7.82
CA LEU A 46 -0.58 -10.12 -8.26
C LEU A 46 0.94 -9.98 -8.24
N HIS A 47 1.54 -9.65 -9.37
CA HIS A 47 2.97 -9.39 -9.43
C HIS A 47 3.30 -8.07 -8.73
N ARG A 48 4.04 -8.14 -7.62
CA ARG A 48 4.64 -6.97 -6.97
C ARG A 48 5.96 -6.64 -7.62
N SER A 49 6.13 -5.40 -8.09
CA SER A 49 7.43 -4.94 -8.58
C SER A 49 8.49 -5.02 -7.49
N SER A 50 9.68 -5.51 -7.85
CA SER A 50 10.80 -5.60 -6.90
C SER A 50 11.23 -4.21 -6.42
N ARG A 51 11.80 -4.13 -5.23
CA ARG A 51 12.32 -2.86 -4.68
C ARG A 51 13.35 -2.22 -5.62
N THR A 52 14.16 -3.02 -6.30
CA THR A 52 15.13 -2.55 -7.30
C THR A 52 14.45 -2.05 -8.58
N SER A 53 13.36 -2.67 -9.02
CA SER A 53 12.55 -2.18 -10.14
C SER A 53 11.90 -0.82 -9.82
N GLN A 54 11.38 -0.67 -8.60
CA GLN A 54 10.84 0.60 -8.11
C GLN A 54 11.92 1.69 -8.06
N LEU A 55 13.10 1.37 -7.53
CA LEU A 55 14.21 2.30 -7.44
C LEU A 55 14.70 2.74 -8.84
N LYS A 56 14.87 1.79 -9.77
CA LYS A 56 15.23 2.10 -11.17
C LYS A 56 14.22 3.04 -11.82
N LYS A 57 12.92 2.80 -11.62
CA LYS A 57 11.86 3.72 -12.07
C LYS A 57 12.07 5.11 -11.48
N ARG A 58 12.26 5.23 -10.15
CA ARG A 58 12.47 6.53 -9.47
C ARG A 58 13.72 7.26 -9.97
N LEU A 59 14.81 6.56 -10.27
CA LEU A 59 16.03 7.16 -10.82
C LEU A 59 15.83 7.66 -12.25
N LYS A 60 15.15 6.87 -13.11
CA LYS A 60 14.79 7.27 -14.47
C LYS A 60 13.92 8.53 -14.47
N MET A 61 12.91 8.58 -13.60
CA MET A 61 12.04 9.77 -13.43
C MET A 61 12.78 11.02 -12.97
N LYS A 62 13.94 10.90 -12.29
CA LYS A 62 14.77 12.03 -11.86
C LYS A 62 15.67 12.56 -12.98
N GLN A 63 16.08 11.70 -13.91
CA GLN A 63 16.98 12.05 -15.01
C GLN A 63 16.25 12.71 -16.18
N GLU A 64 14.99 12.33 -16.45
CA GLU A 64 14.21 12.79 -17.62
C GLU A 64 13.58 14.19 -17.46
N GLY A 65 14.00 14.99 -16.47
CA GLY A 65 13.44 16.32 -16.22
C GLY A 65 12.17 16.22 -15.36
N GLY A 66 12.27 16.73 -14.12
CA GLY A 66 11.26 16.55 -13.09
C GLY A 66 9.88 17.05 -13.47
N GLN A 67 8.97 16.11 -13.82
CA GLN A 67 7.53 16.37 -13.88
C GLN A 67 6.71 15.06 -13.92
N GLN A 68 7.01 14.10 -13.05
CA GLN A 68 6.11 12.98 -12.68
C GLN A 68 6.61 12.30 -11.38
N ALA A 69 7.14 13.08 -10.44
CA ALA A 69 7.44 12.57 -9.09
C ALA A 69 6.17 12.44 -8.23
N ALA A 70 5.04 12.98 -8.68
CA ALA A 70 3.81 13.14 -7.89
C ALA A 70 2.68 12.16 -8.23
N LYS A 71 2.88 11.06 -8.98
CA LYS A 71 1.79 10.07 -9.20
C LYS A 71 2.20 8.62 -8.93
N CYS A 72 3.05 8.41 -7.92
CA CYS A 72 3.31 7.07 -7.38
C CYS A 72 3.20 6.99 -5.84
N ASP A 73 2.79 8.06 -5.16
CA ASP A 73 2.27 8.05 -3.78
C ASP A 73 1.15 9.11 -3.61
N ASP A 74 0.34 9.34 -4.66
CA ASP A 74 -0.71 10.38 -4.64
C ASP A 74 -2.03 9.88 -4.05
N TYR A 75 -1.94 9.16 -2.93
CA TYR A 75 -3.08 8.93 -2.04
C TYR A 75 -3.01 9.83 -0.79
N LEU A 76 -1.86 10.46 -0.50
CA LEU A 76 -1.71 11.31 0.69
C LEU A 76 -1.82 12.81 0.39
N LEU A 77 -1.62 13.27 -0.85
CA LEU A 77 -1.83 14.68 -1.21
C LEU A 77 -3.30 14.99 -1.60
N TRP A 78 -4.06 14.00 -2.07
CA TRP A 78 -5.51 14.12 -2.32
C TRP A 78 -6.36 13.99 -1.03
N LEU A 79 -5.84 13.36 0.04
CA LEU A 79 -6.52 13.21 1.34
C LEU A 79 -6.20 14.32 2.36
N LEU A 80 -5.23 15.20 2.08
CA LEU A 80 -4.89 16.35 2.93
C LEU A 80 -5.40 17.68 2.39
N ASN A 81 -6.00 17.69 1.20
CA ASN A 81 -6.55 18.89 0.54
C ASN A 81 -7.97 18.64 -0.02
N MET A 82 -8.72 17.78 0.69
CA MET A 82 -10.19 17.73 0.71
C MET A 82 -10.65 17.96 2.16
#